data_AF-A0AAU2R615-F1
#
_entry.id   AF-A0AAU2R615-F1
#
_cell.length_a   1.000
_cell.length_b   1.000
_cell.length_c   1.000
_cell.angle_alpha   90.00
_cell.angle_beta   90.00
_cell.angle_gamma   90.00
#
_symmetry.space_group_name_H-M   'P 1'
#
loop_
_entity.id
_entity.type
_entity.pdbx_description
1 polymer ?
#
loop_
_entity_poly.entity_id
_entity_poly.type
_entity_poly.pdbx_seq_one_letter_code
_entity_poly.pdbx_strand_id
1 'polypeptide(L)'
;MTTSQQELIRFLEDRFACAQACTECARACALRASLADPDGPEGQEQMRRKGIMCAEVCDATCRVLSEEANLDEAGIRLQVEWCRTVALECARVFDDSPGAEDGAKACRECAQACTDFLATLR
;
A
#
# COMPACT_ATOMS: atom_id res chain seq x y z
N MET A 1 32.25 9.02 1.26
CA MET A 1 31.04 8.32 0.79
C MET A 1 30.97 8.52 -0.71
N THR A 2 30.87 7.45 -1.50
CA THR A 2 30.76 7.53 -2.97
C THR A 2 29.29 7.65 -3.37
N THR A 3 28.99 8.20 -4.55
CA THR A 3 27.61 8.31 -5.09
C THR A 3 26.89 6.95 -5.07
N SER A 4 27.58 5.87 -5.42
CA SER A 4 27.04 4.50 -5.37
C SER A 4 26.62 4.03 -3.98
N GLN A 5 27.32 4.47 -2.93
CA GLN A 5 26.99 4.12 -1.55
C GLN A 5 25.74 4.89 -1.07
N GLN A 6 25.61 6.14 -1.48
CA GLN A 6 24.42 6.96 -1.18
C GLN A 6 23.17 6.44 -1.90
N GLU A 7 23.31 6.01 -3.16
CA GLU A 7 22.22 5.38 -3.92
C GLU A 7 21.73 4.09 -3.28
N LEU A 8 22.66 3.23 -2.82
CA LEU A 8 22.30 1.99 -2.12
C LEU A 8 21.56 2.26 -0.80
N ILE A 9 22.02 3.24 -0.02
CA ILE A 9 21.37 3.61 1.24
C ILE A 9 19.96 4.13 0.98
N ARG A 10 19.78 5.01 -0.01
CA ARG A 10 18.46 5.52 -0.41
C ARG A 10 17.53 4.38 -0.81
N PHE A 11 18.00 3.46 -1.65
CA PHE A 11 17.23 2.29 -2.06
C PHE A 11 16.77 1.44 -0.86
N LEU A 12 17.65 1.20 0.12
CA LEU A 12 17.30 0.40 1.31
C LEU A 12 16.33 1.14 2.24
N GLU A 13 16.54 2.44 2.45
CA GLU A 13 15.66 3.28 3.27
C GLU A 13 14.25 3.35 2.66
N ASP A 14 14.14 3.61 1.36
CA ASP A 14 12.85 3.73 0.68
C ASP A 14 12.15 2.37 0.56
N ARG A 15 12.91 1.28 0.38
CA ARG A 15 12.37 -0.10 0.44
C ARG A 15 11.74 -0.39 1.80
N PHE A 16 12.44 -0.07 2.89
CA PHE A 16 11.94 -0.29 4.25
C PHE A 16 10.71 0.58 4.53
N ALA A 17 10.77 1.87 4.17
CA ALA A 17 9.64 2.80 4.33
C ALA A 17 8.39 2.32 3.57
N CYS A 18 8.57 1.84 2.34
CA CYS A 18 7.48 1.29 1.55
C CYS A 18 6.88 0.03 2.19
N ALA A 19 7.71 -0.91 2.67
CA ALA A 19 7.24 -2.11 3.35
C ALA A 19 6.44 -1.78 4.63
N GLN A 20 6.94 -0.84 5.45
CA GLN A 20 6.26 -0.39 6.65
C GLN A 20 4.90 0.26 6.32
N ALA A 21 4.87 1.19 5.36
CA ALA A 21 3.65 1.87 4.97
C ALA A 21 2.61 0.89 4.39
N CYS A 22 3.04 -0.13 3.66
CA CYS A 22 2.18 -1.22 3.19
C CYS A 22 1.60 -2.02 4.37
N THR A 23 2.39 -2.34 5.39
CA THR A 23 1.90 -3.03 6.60
C THR A 23 0.80 -2.23 7.31
N GLU A 24 1.05 -0.94 7.52
CA GLU A 24 0.13 -0.02 8.20
C GLU A 24 -1.17 0.14 7.40
N CYS A 25 -1.06 0.35 6.09
CA CYS A 25 -2.20 0.45 5.18
C CYS A 25 -3.01 -0.84 5.16
N ALA A 26 -2.37 -2.01 5.10
CA ALA A 26 -3.05 -3.29 5.11
C ALA A 26 -3.91 -3.47 6.37
N ARG A 27 -3.32 -3.16 7.54
CA ARG A 27 -4.01 -3.22 8.82
C ARG A 27 -5.19 -2.25 8.89
N ALA A 28 -4.99 -1.00 8.47
CA ALA A 28 -6.05 0.02 8.50
C ALA A 28 -7.23 -0.36 7.59
N CYS A 29 -6.94 -0.84 6.38
CA CYS A 29 -7.95 -1.27 5.42
C CYS A 29 -8.72 -2.50 5.90
N ALA A 30 -8.03 -3.50 6.45
CA ALA A 30 -8.64 -4.70 7.01
C ALA A 30 -9.57 -4.37 8.18
N LEU A 31 -9.13 -3.49 9.10
CA LEU A 31 -9.95 -3.02 10.21
C LEU A 31 -11.20 -2.27 9.70
N ARG A 32 -11.04 -1.38 8.72
CA ARG A 32 -12.18 -0.63 8.17
C ARG A 32 -13.19 -1.56 7.49
N ALA A 33 -12.71 -2.56 6.74
CA ALA A 33 -13.56 -3.54 6.10
C ALA A 33 -14.28 -4.46 7.10
N SER A 34 -13.67 -4.80 8.24
CA SER A 34 -14.30 -5.64 9.26
C SER A 34 -15.43 -4.93 10.02
N LEU A 35 -15.41 -3.59 10.06
CA LEU A 35 -16.45 -2.76 10.65
C LEU A 35 -17.64 -2.49 9.72
N ALA A 36 -17.58 -2.92 8.45
CA ALA A 36 -18.68 -2.74 7.50
C ALA A 36 -19.76 -3.82 7.70
N ASP A 37 -21.02 -3.40 7.70
CA ASP A 37 -22.16 -4.32 7.76
C ASP A 37 -22.29 -5.08 6.43
N PRO A 38 -22.25 -6.43 6.42
CA PRO A 38 -22.42 -7.23 5.20
C PRO A 38 -23.78 -7.01 4.51
N ASP A 39 -24.81 -6.66 5.28
CA ASP A 39 -26.17 -6.40 4.79
C ASP A 39 -26.44 -4.88 4.65
N GLY A 40 -25.39 -4.07 4.72
CA GLY A 40 -25.46 -2.62 4.60
C GLY A 40 -25.77 -2.10 3.18
N PRO A 41 -25.99 -0.79 3.01
CA PRO A 41 -26.22 -0.18 1.70
C PRO A 41 -25.06 -0.42 0.72
N GLU A 42 -25.33 -0.37 -0.59
CA GLU A 42 -24.33 -0.63 -1.66
C GLU A 42 -23.00 0.12 -1.48
N GLY A 43 -23.04 1.37 -1.00
CA GLY A 43 -21.82 2.15 -0.70
C GLY A 43 -20.93 1.53 0.37
N GLN A 44 -21.52 0.91 1.40
CA GLN A 44 -20.76 0.17 2.43
C GLN A 44 -20.18 -1.13 1.87
N GLU A 45 -20.92 -1.83 1.01
CA GLU A 45 -20.42 -3.03 0.33
C GLU A 45 -19.22 -2.70 -0.57
N GLN A 46 -19.31 -1.62 -1.35
CA GLN A 46 -18.22 -1.15 -2.20
C GLN A 46 -16.98 -0.79 -1.37
N MET A 47 -17.17 -0.02 -0.29
CA MET A 47 -16.12 0.34 0.66
C MET A 47 -15.46 -0.90 1.25
N ARG A 48 -16.24 -1.87 1.72
CA ARG A 48 -15.74 -3.13 2.27
C ARG A 48 -14.89 -3.90 1.26
N ARG A 49 -15.39 -4.08 0.03
CA ARG A 49 -14.68 -4.79 -1.04
C ARG A 49 -13.35 -4.13 -1.39
N LYS A 50 -13.34 -2.80 -1.50
CA LYS A 50 -12.11 -2.03 -1.79
C LYS A 50 -11.12 -2.08 -0.61
N GLY A 51 -11.61 -2.02 0.62
CA GLY A 51 -10.78 -2.21 1.82
C GLY A 51 -10.11 -3.59 1.86
N ILE A 52 -10.85 -4.67 1.58
CA ILE A 52 -10.27 -6.03 1.54
C ILE A 52 -9.19 -6.13 0.45
N MET A 53 -9.50 -5.68 -0.77
CA MET A 53 -8.56 -5.71 -1.88
C MET A 53 -7.28 -4.92 -1.58
N CYS A 54 -7.41 -3.73 -1.01
CA CYS A 54 -6.26 -2.93 -0.61
C CYS A 54 -5.44 -3.62 0.48
N ALA A 55 -6.10 -4.24 1.46
CA ALA A 55 -5.42 -4.97 2.52
C ALA A 55 -4.56 -6.12 1.96
N GLU A 56 -5.13 -6.93 1.07
CA GLU A 56 -4.43 -8.08 0.46
C GLU A 56 -3.25 -7.65 -0.40
N VAL A 57 -3.41 -6.61 -1.23
CA VAL A 57 -2.34 -6.12 -2.11
C VAL A 57 -1.21 -5.48 -1.30
N CYS A 58 -1.54 -4.71 -0.26
CA CYS A 58 -0.54 -4.12 0.63
C CYS A 58 0.21 -5.19 1.44
N ASP A 59 -0.46 -6.22 1.95
CA ASP A 59 0.19 -7.35 2.64
C ASP A 59 1.16 -8.09 1.71
N ALA A 60 0.71 -8.45 0.51
CA ALA A 60 1.55 -9.10 -0.49
C ALA A 60 2.78 -8.25 -0.86
N THR A 61 2.60 -6.94 -1.02
CA THR A 61 3.69 -6.00 -1.34
C THR A 61 4.68 -5.90 -0.18
N CYS A 62 4.20 -5.76 1.07
CA CYS A 62 5.07 -5.75 2.24
C CYS A 62 5.94 -7.00 2.31
N ARG A 63 5.35 -8.18 2.07
CA ARG A 63 6.09 -9.45 2.08
C ARG A 63 7.15 -9.51 0.99
N VAL A 64 6.82 -9.12 -0.24
CA VAL A 64 7.79 -9.02 -1.35
C VAL A 64 8.96 -8.08 -1.00
N LEU A 65 8.68 -6.95 -0.33
CA LEU A 65 9.71 -5.98 0.03
C LEU A 65 10.49 -6.38 1.29
N SER A 66 9.93 -7.20 2.18
CA SER A 66 10.59 -7.59 3.44
C SER A 66 11.39 -8.89 3.31
N GLU A 67 10.90 -9.82 2.50
CA GLU A 67 11.62 -11.06 2.18
C GLU A 67 12.69 -10.76 1.10
N GLU A 68 13.77 -11.54 1.03
CA GLU A 68 14.60 -11.61 -0.18
C GLU A 68 13.76 -12.31 -1.26
N ALA A 69 12.79 -11.59 -1.82
CA ALA A 69 11.88 -12.15 -2.81
C ALA A 69 12.69 -12.59 -4.04
N ASN A 70 12.39 -13.80 -4.54
CA ASN A 70 12.90 -14.33 -5.81
C ASN A 70 12.42 -13.55 -7.04
N LEU A 71 11.82 -12.37 -6.85
CA LEU A 71 11.41 -11.48 -7.93
C LEU A 71 12.59 -10.63 -8.36
N ASP A 72 12.76 -10.52 -9.67
CA ASP A 72 13.63 -9.50 -10.23
C ASP A 72 13.01 -8.11 -10.07
N GLU A 73 13.79 -7.09 -10.42
CA GLU A 73 13.40 -5.69 -10.29
C GLU A 73 12.14 -5.34 -11.10
N ALA A 74 11.91 -6.01 -12.22
CA ALA A 74 10.70 -5.83 -13.03
C ALA A 74 9.46 -6.36 -12.31
N GLY A 75 9.57 -7.52 -11.65
CA GLY A 75 8.51 -8.06 -10.80
C GLY A 75 8.19 -7.17 -9.61
N ILE A 76 9.22 -6.63 -8.95
CA ILE A 76 9.04 -5.67 -7.84
C ILE A 76 8.34 -4.40 -8.33
N ARG A 77 8.78 -3.83 -9.47
CA ARG A 77 8.16 -2.64 -10.06
C ARG A 77 6.67 -2.86 -10.32
N LEU A 78 6.31 -3.96 -10.98
CA LEU A 78 4.91 -4.27 -11.27
C LEU A 78 4.05 -4.41 -10.00
N GLN A 79 4.56 -5.11 -8.98
CA GLN A 79 3.87 -5.28 -7.70
C GLN A 79 3.63 -3.93 -7.00
N VAL A 80 4.64 -3.07 -6.94
CA VAL A 80 4.55 -1.78 -6.24
C VAL A 80 3.68 -0.78 -7.02
N GLU A 81 3.75 -0.77 -8.35
CA GLU A 81 2.84 0.04 -9.20
C GLU A 81 1.38 -0.35 -9.00
N TRP A 82 1.11 -1.66 -8.92
CA TRP A 82 -0.21 -2.17 -8.62
C TRP A 82 -0.67 -1.76 -7.22
N CYS A 83 0.18 -1.94 -6.20
CA CYS A 83 -0.09 -1.51 -4.83
C CYS A 83 -0.45 -0.03 -4.74
N ARG A 84 0.35 0.84 -5.36
CA ARG A 84 0.09 2.28 -5.42
C ARG A 84 -1.29 2.59 -6.01
N THR A 85 -1.63 1.93 -7.11
CA THR A 85 -2.90 2.17 -7.83
C THR A 85 -4.08 1.76 -6.96
N VAL A 86 -4.03 0.57 -6.37
CA VAL A 86 -5.09 0.05 -5.49
C VAL A 86 -5.24 0.93 -4.23
N ALA A 87 -4.14 1.36 -3.63
CA ALA A 87 -4.18 2.25 -2.46
C ALA A 87 -4.85 3.60 -2.77
N LEU A 88 -4.52 4.23 -3.90
CA LEU A 88 -5.16 5.48 -4.32
C LEU A 88 -6.65 5.30 -4.63
N GLU A 89 -7.04 4.18 -5.24
CA GLU A 89 -8.46 3.88 -5.45
C GLU A 89 -9.21 3.66 -4.14
N CYS A 90 -8.62 2.93 -3.20
CA CYS A 90 -9.20 2.68 -1.88
C CYS A 90 -9.37 3.99 -1.10
N ALA A 91 -8.37 4.88 -1.14
CA ALA A 91 -8.43 6.18 -0.49
C ALA A 91 -9.65 6.99 -0.95
N ARG A 92 -9.92 7.03 -2.26
CA ARG A 92 -11.08 7.76 -2.81
C ARG A 92 -12.41 7.22 -2.29
N VAL A 93 -12.54 5.89 -2.21
CA VAL A 93 -13.77 5.25 -1.68
C VAL A 93 -13.92 5.49 -0.18
N PHE A 94 -12.82 5.53 0.56
CA PHE A 94 -12.84 5.87 1.98
C PHE A 94 -13.16 7.36 2.23
N ASP A 95 -12.74 8.28 1.36
CA ASP A 95 -13.08 9.71 1.48
C ASP A 95 -14.60 9.94 1.43
N ASP A 96 -15.35 9.08 0.73
CA ASP A 96 -16.82 9.13 0.65
C ASP A 96 -17.53 8.42 1.82
N SER A 97 -16.78 7.82 2.75
CA SER A 97 -17.31 6.95 3.81
C SER A 97 -17.04 7.53 5.22
N PRO A 98 -18.08 7.92 5.98
CA PRO A 98 -17.89 8.44 7.34
C PRO A 98 -17.14 7.48 8.27
N GLY A 99 -16.14 7.98 8.99
CA GLY A 99 -15.33 7.15 9.91
C GLY A 99 -14.29 6.29 9.20
N ALA A 100 -13.94 6.60 7.95
CA ALA A 100 -12.89 5.93 7.19
C ALA A 100 -11.66 6.84 6.95
N GLU A 101 -11.58 8.00 7.61
CA GLU A 101 -10.57 9.04 7.39
C GLU A 101 -9.15 8.53 7.65
N ASP A 102 -8.96 7.76 8.73
CA ASP A 102 -7.68 7.15 9.07
C ASP A 102 -7.25 6.11 8.02
N GLY A 103 -8.20 5.34 7.49
CA GLY A 103 -7.94 4.43 6.37
C GLY A 103 -7.53 5.18 5.11
N ALA A 104 -8.24 6.27 4.77
CA ALA A 104 -7.95 7.06 3.58
C ALA A 104 -6.57 7.70 3.67
N LYS A 105 -6.20 8.18 4.86
CA LYS A 105 -4.86 8.69 5.15
C LYS A 105 -3.79 7.62 4.98
N ALA A 106 -3.95 6.44 5.59
CA ALA A 106 -2.99 5.34 5.48
C ALA A 106 -2.80 4.88 4.02
N CYS A 107 -3.88 4.82 3.23
CA CYS A 107 -3.82 4.53 1.81
C CYS A 107 -2.97 5.56 1.03
N ARG A 108 -3.14 6.87 1.32
CA ARG A 108 -2.35 7.93 0.67
C ARG A 108 -0.88 7.89 1.08
N GLU A 109 -0.59 7.64 2.35
CA GLU A 109 0.78 7.49 2.87
C GLU A 109 1.47 6.27 2.22
N CYS A 110 0.77 5.15 2.09
CA CYS A 110 1.26 3.98 1.37
C CYS A 110 1.52 4.26 -0.12
N ALA A 111 0.59 4.94 -0.81
CA ALA A 111 0.77 5.30 -2.21
C ALA A 111 1.96 6.24 -2.44
N GLN A 112 2.22 7.16 -1.51
CA GLN A 112 3.40 8.02 -1.54
C GLN A 112 4.68 7.20 -1.36
N ALA A 113 4.75 6.35 -0.33
CA ALA A 113 5.93 5.51 -0.10
C ALA A 113 6.21 4.53 -1.27
N CYS A 114 5.17 3.99 -1.90
CA CYS A 114 5.30 3.20 -3.13
C CYS A 114 5.90 4.02 -4.27
N THR A 115 5.47 5.28 -4.42
CA THR A 115 5.98 6.19 -5.46
C THR A 115 7.44 6.53 -5.23
N ASP A 116 7.82 6.81 -3.98
CA ASP A 116 9.19 7.15 -3.61
C ASP A 116 10.12 5.95 -3.86
N PHE A 117 9.72 4.75 -3.44
CA PHE A 117 10.50 3.53 -3.70
C PHE A 117 10.64 3.22 -5.19
N LEU A 118 9.56 3.36 -5.99
CA LEU A 118 9.62 3.17 -7.45
C LEU A 118 10.65 4.08 -8.12
N ALA A 119 10.87 5.30 -7.59
CA ALA A 119 11.87 6.23 -8.13
C ALA A 119 13.32 5.77 -7.87
N THR A 120 13.55 4.81 -6.97
CA THR A 120 14.87 4.21 -6.71
C THR A 120 15.18 3.01 -7.61
N LEU A 121 14.18 2.44 -8.28
CA LEU A 121 14.34 1.32 -9.20
C LEU A 121 14.89 1.80 -10.55
N ARG A 122 15.80 1.03 -11.15
CA ARG A 122 16.51 1.26 -12.42
C ARG A 122 15.81 0.68 -13.66
#